data_AF-A0AA35U5J4-F1
#
_entry.id   AF-A0AA35U5J4-F1
#
_cell.length_a   1.000
_cell.length_b   1.000
_cell.length_c   1.000
_cell.angle_alpha   90.00
_cell.angle_beta   90.00
_cell.angle_gamma   90.00
#
_symmetry.space_group_name_H-M   'P 1'
#
loop_
_entity.id
_entity.type
_entity.pdbx_description
1 polymer ?
#
loop_
_entity_poly.entity_id
_entity_poly.type
_entity_poly.pdbx_seq_one_letter_code
_entity_poly.pdbx_strand_id
1 'polypeptide(L)'
;MPFEKGHTLATGRLKRSSNKSTEIVKRNVALLLENNIQVVEDDLDQISPRDRGNALLQFKKFVIPTLKSIEVEYISQADADREYLLQLLEVPEEKFD
;
A
#
# COMPACT_ATOMS: atom_id res chain seq x y z
N MET A 1 -25.86 17.86 -38.05
CA MET A 1 -26.88 17.97 -36.99
C MET A 1 -26.26 18.72 -35.82
N PRO A 2 -26.98 19.65 -35.18
CA PRO A 2 -26.50 20.33 -33.97
C PRO A 2 -26.39 19.36 -32.79
N PHE A 3 -25.49 19.65 -31.85
CA PHE A 3 -25.32 18.88 -30.62
C PHE A 3 -26.50 19.08 -29.66
N GLU A 4 -27.07 17.98 -29.14
CA GLU A 4 -28.12 18.02 -28.12
C GLU A 4 -27.54 17.78 -26.72
N LYS A 5 -27.70 18.77 -25.83
CA LYS A 5 -27.21 18.71 -24.44
C LYS A 5 -27.98 17.63 -23.67
N GLY A 6 -27.25 16.64 -23.15
CA GLY A 6 -27.84 15.48 -22.46
C GLY A 6 -27.95 14.22 -23.29
N HIS A 7 -27.48 14.23 -24.55
CA HIS A 7 -27.43 13.00 -25.34
C HIS A 7 -26.48 11.96 -24.73
N THR A 8 -26.85 10.68 -24.81
CA THR A 8 -26.09 9.56 -24.24
C THR A 8 -25.01 9.01 -25.18
N LEU A 9 -24.96 9.47 -26.43
CA LEU A 9 -24.05 8.94 -27.46
C LEU A 9 -22.58 9.30 -27.20
N ALA A 10 -22.29 10.40 -26.49
CA ALA A 10 -20.95 10.73 -26.00
C ALA A 10 -20.80 10.39 -24.51
N THR A 11 -21.02 9.13 -24.15
CA THR A 11 -20.55 8.62 -22.86
C THR A 11 -19.05 8.37 -22.98
N GLY A 12 -18.25 9.18 -22.30
CA GLY A 12 -16.80 8.96 -22.19
C GLY A 12 -16.47 7.57 -21.63
N ARG A 13 -15.17 7.28 -21.46
CA ARG A 13 -14.72 6.00 -20.92
C ARG A 13 -15.45 5.67 -19.60
N LEU A 14 -16.08 4.51 -19.55
CA LEU A 14 -16.83 4.06 -18.38
C LEU A 14 -15.95 4.10 -17.13
N LYS A 15 -16.50 4.63 -16.02
CA LYS A 15 -15.80 4.67 -14.74
C LYS A 15 -15.42 3.24 -14.34
N ARG A 16 -14.15 3.01 -13.98
CA ARG A 16 -13.54 1.69 -13.68
C ARG A 16 -13.25 0.78 -14.89
N SER A 17 -13.34 1.28 -16.11
CA SER A 17 -12.79 0.57 -17.27
C SER A 17 -11.30 0.26 -17.04
N SER A 18 -10.90 -1.01 -17.12
CA SER A 18 -9.50 -1.42 -16.99
C SER A 18 -8.64 -0.83 -18.11
N ASN A 19 -7.38 -0.56 -17.83
CA ASN A 19 -6.44 -0.11 -18.85
C ASN A 19 -5.90 -1.33 -19.61
N LYS A 20 -6.28 -1.48 -20.88
CA LYS A 20 -5.90 -2.64 -21.70
C LYS A 20 -4.39 -2.85 -21.76
N SER A 21 -3.59 -1.79 -21.89
CA SER A 21 -2.13 -1.92 -21.93
C SER A 21 -1.57 -2.45 -20.61
N THR A 22 -2.06 -1.95 -19.48
CA THR A 22 -1.67 -2.42 -18.15
C THR A 22 -2.08 -3.88 -17.93
N GLU A 23 -3.26 -4.30 -18.39
CA GLU A 23 -3.71 -5.69 -18.30
C GLU A 23 -2.83 -6.65 -19.11
N ILE A 24 -2.41 -6.25 -20.32
CA ILE A 24 -1.50 -7.04 -21.14
C ILE A 24 -0.14 -7.19 -20.45
N VAL A 25 0.42 -6.11 -19.90
CA VAL A 25 1.70 -6.15 -19.18
C VAL A 25 1.59 -7.07 -17.96
N LYS A 26 0.53 -6.95 -17.15
CA LYS A 26 0.31 -7.85 -16.00
C LYS A 26 0.24 -9.31 -16.41
N ARG A 27 -0.48 -9.62 -17.50
CA ARG A 27 -0.56 -10.99 -18.01
C ARG A 27 0.80 -11.52 -18.45
N ASN A 28 1.57 -10.73 -19.20
CA ASN A 28 2.89 -11.14 -19.67
C ASN A 28 3.88 -11.36 -18.50
N VAL A 29 3.84 -10.48 -17.49
CA VAL A 29 4.64 -10.63 -16.27
C VAL A 29 4.25 -11.89 -15.51
N ALA A 30 2.95 -12.16 -15.35
CA ALA A 30 2.47 -13.39 -14.70
C ALA A 30 2.94 -14.64 -15.45
N LEU A 31 2.84 -14.65 -16.78
CA LEU A 31 3.24 -15.77 -17.62
C LEU A 31 4.77 -16.02 -17.58
N LEU A 32 5.56 -14.94 -17.53
CA LEU A 32 7.01 -15.03 -17.37
C LEU A 32 7.38 -15.63 -16.01
N LEU A 33 6.69 -15.22 -14.94
CA LEU A 33 6.91 -15.79 -13.61
C LEU A 33 6.52 -17.27 -13.57
N GLU A 34 5.36 -17.63 -14.14
CA GLU A 34 4.86 -19.01 -14.20
C GLU A 34 5.83 -19.95 -14.93
N ASN A 35 6.37 -19.51 -16.07
CA ASN A 35 7.32 -20.29 -16.84
C ASN A 35 8.69 -20.46 -16.15
N ASN A 36 9.03 -19.57 -15.21
CA ASN A 36 10.32 -19.56 -14.53
C ASN A 36 10.26 -20.15 -13.12
N ILE A 37 9.12 -20.71 -12.68
CA ILE A 37 8.98 -21.31 -11.34
C ILE A 37 10.07 -22.36 -11.09
N GLN A 38 10.35 -23.22 -12.07
CA GLN A 38 11.35 -24.28 -11.91
C GLN A 38 12.76 -23.72 -11.67
N VAL A 39 13.13 -22.68 -12.40
CA VAL A 39 14.43 -22.00 -12.23
C VAL A 39 14.52 -21.33 -10.86
N VAL A 40 13.42 -20.72 -10.41
CA VAL A 40 13.35 -20.11 -9.07
C VAL A 40 13.49 -21.18 -7.97
N GLU A 41 12.90 -22.37 -8.14
CA GLU A 41 13.10 -23.49 -7.21
C GLU A 41 14.56 -23.93 -7.17
N ASP A 42 15.20 -24.10 -8.33
CA ASP A 42 16.61 -24.49 -8.44
C ASP A 42 17.54 -23.43 -7.82
N ASP A 43 17.24 -22.14 -8.00
CA ASP A 43 17.98 -21.02 -7.40
C ASP A 43 17.80 -20.99 -5.87
N LEU A 44 16.58 -21.28 -5.38
CA LEU A 44 16.31 -21.36 -3.95
C LEU A 44 17.06 -22.52 -3.28
N ASP A 45 17.31 -23.62 -4.00
CA ASP A 45 18.09 -24.74 -3.48
C ASP A 45 19.60 -24.48 -3.45
N GLN A 46 20.09 -23.54 -4.28
CA GLN A 46 21.50 -23.15 -4.32
C GLN A 46 21.90 -22.13 -3.23
N ILE A 47 20.93 -21.44 -2.62
CA ILE A 47 21.22 -20.45 -1.57
C ILE A 47 21.33 -21.08 -0.16
N SER A 48 21.92 -20.33 0.77
CA SER A 48 22.08 -20.79 2.15
C SER A 48 20.72 -21.10 2.80
N PRO A 49 20.62 -22.10 3.69
CA PRO A 49 19.34 -22.44 4.33
C PRO A 49 18.68 -21.27 5.06
N ARG A 50 19.49 -20.36 5.63
CA ARG A 50 19.01 -19.14 6.28
C ARG A 50 18.36 -18.19 5.28
N ASP A 51 19.03 -17.94 4.16
CA ASP A 51 18.55 -17.01 3.15
C ASP A 51 17.34 -17.57 2.40
N ARG A 52 17.31 -18.89 2.17
CA ARG A 52 16.13 -19.59 1.65
C ARG A 52 14.91 -19.39 2.54
N GLY A 53 15.06 -19.53 3.85
CA GLY A 53 13.99 -19.26 4.81
C GLY A 53 13.47 -17.82 4.72
N ASN A 54 14.38 -16.85 4.61
CA ASN A 54 14.03 -15.44 4.46
C ASN A 54 13.33 -15.13 3.12
N ALA A 55 13.80 -15.69 2.01
CA ALA A 55 13.19 -15.52 0.70
C ALA A 55 11.75 -16.10 0.67
N LEU A 56 11.57 -17.30 1.21
CA LEU A 56 10.24 -17.91 1.34
C LEU A 56 9.31 -17.10 2.26
N LEU A 57 9.84 -16.52 3.34
CA LEU A 57 9.07 -15.65 4.21
C LEU A 57 8.62 -14.37 3.48
N GLN A 58 9.48 -13.77 2.64
CA GLN A 58 9.13 -12.62 1.80
C GLN A 58 7.99 -12.96 0.83
N PHE A 59 8.08 -14.09 0.14
CA PHE A 59 7.01 -14.54 -0.76
C PHE A 59 5.67 -14.75 -0.04
N LYS A 60 5.70 -15.35 1.16
CA LYS A 60 4.49 -15.57 1.96
C LYS A 60 3.74 -14.29 2.31
N LYS A 61 4.42 -13.14 2.45
CA LYS A 61 3.77 -11.84 2.74
C LYS A 61 2.84 -11.37 1.62
N PHE A 62 3.06 -11.82 0.39
CA PHE A 62 2.21 -11.48 -0.75
C PHE A 62 1.00 -12.42 -0.89
N VAL A 63 1.05 -13.60 -0.28
CA VAL A 63 -0.03 -14.60 -0.32
C VAL A 63 -0.91 -14.51 0.92
N ILE A 64 -0.30 -14.36 2.09
CA ILE A 64 -0.98 -14.35 3.38
C ILE A 64 -1.02 -12.91 3.89
N PRO A 65 -2.21 -12.38 4.23
CA PRO A 65 -2.33 -11.08 4.89
C PRO A 65 -1.46 -11.03 6.14
N THR A 66 -0.57 -10.04 6.22
CA THR A 66 0.27 -9.81 7.40
C THR A 66 -0.23 -8.59 8.16
N LEU A 67 -0.10 -8.63 9.48
CA LEU A 67 -0.43 -7.48 10.32
C LEU A 67 0.47 -6.30 9.93
N LYS A 68 -0.12 -5.10 9.85
CA LYS A 68 0.64 -3.86 9.63
C LYS A 68 1.69 -3.74 10.76
N SER A 69 2.88 -3.27 10.42
CA SER A 69 3.86 -2.86 11.42
C SER A 69 3.22 -1.85 12.37
N ILE A 70 3.35 -2.11 13.67
CA ILE A 70 2.95 -1.15 14.71
C ILE A 70 4.04 -0.08 14.73
N GLU A 71 3.70 1.10 14.25
CA GLU A 71 4.53 2.30 14.38
C GLU A 71 4.37 2.77 15.83
N VAL A 72 5.42 2.60 16.64
CA VAL A 72 5.46 3.17 17.99
C VAL A 72 5.96 4.59 17.85
N GLU A 73 5.04 5.56 17.95
CA GLU A 73 5.40 6.97 18.09
C GLU A 73 5.96 7.18 19.50
N TYR A 74 7.28 7.32 19.59
CA TYR A 74 7.93 7.77 20.82
C TYR A 74 7.70 9.28 20.94
N ILE A 75 6.69 9.67 21.71
CA ILE A 75 6.54 11.06 22.13
C ILE A 75 7.65 11.32 23.16
N SER A 76 8.54 12.27 22.86
CA SER A 76 9.54 12.68 23.85
C SER A 76 8.84 13.39 25.01
N GLN A 77 9.33 13.23 26.23
CA GLN A 77 8.73 13.88 27.41
C GLN A 77 8.59 15.40 27.21
N ALA A 78 9.56 16.02 26.52
CA ALA A 78 9.55 17.44 26.22
C ALA A 78 8.41 17.86 25.27
N ASP A 79 8.02 17.00 24.32
CA ASP A 79 6.91 17.27 23.41
C ASP A 79 5.56 17.13 24.13
N ALA A 80 5.43 16.14 25.02
CA ALA A 80 4.25 15.97 25.86
C ALA A 80 4.04 17.15 26.84
N ASP A 81 5.14 17.61 27.47
CA ASP A 81 5.10 18.75 28.38
C ASP A 81 4.72 20.04 27.63
N ARG A 82 5.15 20.20 26.38
CA ARG A 82 4.82 21.35 25.53
C ARG A 82 3.33 21.37 25.15
N GLU A 83 2.75 20.22 24.77
CA GLU A 83 1.32 20.12 24.49
C GLU A 83 0.49 20.48 25.73
N TYR A 84 0.90 19.99 26.91
CA TYR A 84 0.22 20.31 28.17
C TYR A 84 0.25 21.82 28.48
N LEU A 85 1.39 22.48 28.26
CA LEU A 85 1.51 23.93 28.44
C LEU A 85 0.63 24.72 27.47
N LEU A 86 0.50 24.29 26.22
CA LEU A 86 -0.38 24.94 25.24
C LEU A 86 -1.85 24.80 25.66
N GLN A 87 -2.25 23.62 26.13
CA GLN A 87 -3.61 23.40 26.63
C GLN A 87 -3.94 24.31 27.81
N LEU A 88 -2.99 24.59 28.70
CA LEU A 88 -3.18 25.52 29.83
C LEU A 88 -3.31 26.98 29.38
N LEU A 89 -2.60 27.39 28.32
CA LEU A 89 -2.67 28.74 27.76
C LEU A 89 -3.98 29.01 27.01
N GLU A 90 -4.62 27.96 26.50
CA GLU A 90 -5.92 28.05 25.82
C GLU A 90 -7.11 28.14 26.78
N VAL A 91 -6.90 27.93 28.08
CA VAL A 91 -7.97 28.06 29.08
C VAL A 91 -8.28 29.56 29.29
N PRO A 92 -9.52 30.01 29.06
CA PRO A 92 -9.90 31.40 29.33
C PRO A 92 -9.77 31.74 30.82
N GLU A 93 -9.30 32.95 31.12
CA GLU A 93 -9.10 33.44 32.50
C GLU A 93 -10.36 33.34 33.38
N GLU A 94 -11.56 33.36 32.76
CA GLU A 94 -12.86 33.21 33.42
C GLU A 94 -13.09 31.85 34.11
N LYS A 95 -12.22 30.86 33.89
CA LYS A 95 -12.29 29.52 34.52
C LYS A 95 -11.30 29.34 35.67
N PHE A 96 -10.57 30.38 36.05
CA PHE A 96 -9.61 30.35 37.16
C PHE A 96 -10.20 30.86 38.48
N ASP A 97 -11.50 31.18 38.50
CA ASP A 97 -12.29 31.48 39.71
C ASP A 97 -12.68 30.23 40.50
#